data_AF-A0A553BV06-F1
#
_entry.id   AF-A0A553BV06-F1
#
_cell.length_a   1.000
_cell.length_b   1.000
_cell.length_c   1.000
_cell.angle_alpha   90.00
_cell.angle_beta   90.00
_cell.angle_gamma   90.00
#
_symmetry.space_group_name_H-M   'P 1'
#
loop_
_entity.id
_entity.type
_entity.pdbx_description
1 polymer ?
#
loop_
_entity_poly.entity_id
_entity_poly.type
_entity_poly.pdbx_seq_one_letter_code
_entity_poly.pdbx_strand_id
1 'polypeptide(L)'
;MDSTAYVIIQGENNKPIKLDLKQLANPIKWIDHKEADLSILELNPSKELISKYLQQRFIPYEMIDTTPKSISRNTQLTIIGFPLGLGILGYFSPLTYRTFPSSGLLTLNRFDIKTPQTFIILENPSTEGYSGGPVYDLSIIESGVMKLTGNGTKLLGFIHGTLADGTGGKLTALTPAFYLSDLIK
;
A
#
# COMPACT_ATOMS: atom_id res chain seq x y z
N MET A 1 -6.69 10.04 -12.65
CA MET A 1 -7.38 10.95 -11.69
C MET A 1 -7.26 12.38 -12.18
N ASP A 2 -8.22 13.24 -11.86
CA ASP A 2 -8.30 14.61 -12.38
C ASP A 2 -8.22 15.69 -11.28
N SER A 3 -8.50 16.93 -11.67
CA SER A 3 -8.49 18.11 -10.81
C SER A 3 -9.50 18.11 -9.65
N THR A 4 -10.46 17.20 -9.64
CA THR A 4 -11.52 17.09 -8.63
C THR A 4 -11.20 16.06 -7.56
N ALA A 5 -10.13 15.28 -7.76
CA ALA A 5 -9.65 14.31 -6.79
C ALA A 5 -9.20 14.99 -5.49
N TYR A 6 -9.36 14.27 -4.39
CA TYR A 6 -8.94 14.68 -3.06
C TYR A 6 -8.36 13.50 -2.31
N VAL A 7 -7.59 13.80 -1.26
CA VAL A 7 -7.15 12.81 -0.29
C VAL A 7 -7.75 13.12 1.07
N ILE A 8 -7.85 12.10 1.91
CA ILE A 8 -8.19 12.27 3.32
C ILE A 8 -6.97 11.89 4.14
N ILE A 9 -6.60 12.76 5.07
CA ILE A 9 -5.47 12.58 5.97
C ILE A 9 -5.90 12.75 7.43
N GLN A 10 -5.05 12.32 8.35
CA GLN A 10 -5.24 12.55 9.77
C GLN A 10 -4.88 14.00 10.12
N GLY A 11 -5.86 14.74 10.61
CA GLY A 11 -5.71 16.05 11.25
C GLY A 11 -5.54 15.96 12.77
N GLU A 12 -5.76 17.09 13.43
CA GLU A 12 -5.74 17.20 14.88
C GLU A 12 -6.79 16.30 15.55
N ASN A 13 -6.50 15.82 16.76
CA ASN A 13 -7.40 14.97 17.56
C ASN A 13 -7.95 13.75 16.81
N ASN A 14 -7.12 13.17 15.92
CA ASN A 14 -7.48 12.05 15.06
C ASN A 14 -8.70 12.33 14.16
N LYS A 15 -8.94 13.57 13.76
CA LYS A 15 -10.05 13.91 12.87
C LYS A 15 -9.61 13.85 11.40
N PRO A 16 -10.45 13.30 10.50
CA PRO A 16 -10.15 13.26 9.07
C PRO A 16 -10.20 14.68 8.49
N ILE A 17 -9.24 15.03 7.64
CA ILE A 17 -9.22 16.28 6.88
C ILE A 17 -9.15 15.93 5.39
N LYS A 18 -10.03 16.56 4.61
CA LYS A 18 -10.04 16.47 3.15
C LYS A 18 -9.15 17.55 2.56
N LEU A 19 -8.21 17.16 1.71
CA LEU A 19 -7.35 18.06 0.94
C LEU A 19 -7.52 17.77 -0.55
N ASP A 20 -7.69 18.81 -1.37
CA ASP A 20 -7.74 18.61 -2.82
C ASP A 20 -6.37 18.18 -3.32
N LEU A 21 -6.35 17.25 -4.30
CA LEU A 21 -5.11 16.70 -4.83
C LEU A 21 -4.21 17.80 -5.43
N LYS A 22 -4.80 18.87 -5.98
CA LYS A 22 -4.06 20.04 -6.49
C LYS A 22 -3.26 20.79 -5.42
N GLN A 23 -3.65 20.69 -4.16
CA GLN A 23 -2.90 21.30 -3.06
C GLN A 23 -1.63 20.50 -2.74
N LEU A 24 -1.58 19.24 -3.19
CA LEU A 24 -0.46 18.32 -2.98
C LEU A 24 0.41 18.15 -4.22
N ALA A 25 -0.17 18.25 -5.42
CA ALA A 25 0.52 18.11 -6.70
C ALA A 25 -0.04 19.09 -7.73
N ASN A 26 0.76 20.04 -8.20
CA ASN A 26 0.40 20.95 -9.29
C ASN A 26 1.59 21.18 -10.25
N PRO A 27 1.54 20.71 -11.51
CA PRO A 27 0.42 19.99 -12.13
C PRO A 27 0.22 18.58 -11.56
N ILE A 28 -1.01 18.06 -11.62
CA ILE A 28 -1.29 16.64 -11.30
C ILE A 28 -0.82 15.80 -12.48
N LYS A 29 0.37 15.19 -12.37
CA LYS A 29 0.98 14.37 -13.40
C LYS A 29 1.32 12.99 -12.86
N TRP A 30 0.44 12.03 -13.14
CA TRP A 30 0.69 10.62 -12.83
C TRP A 30 1.72 10.03 -13.77
N ILE A 31 2.57 9.16 -13.24
CA ILE A 31 3.52 8.36 -14.00
C ILE A 31 3.17 6.90 -13.75
N ASP A 32 2.69 6.23 -14.79
CA ASP A 32 2.25 4.84 -14.73
C ASP A 32 3.42 3.90 -15.06
N HIS A 33 3.51 2.79 -14.34
CA HIS A 33 4.45 1.73 -14.69
C HIS A 33 3.99 1.04 -15.97
N LYS A 34 4.95 0.69 -16.84
CA LYS A 34 4.66 0.03 -18.13
C LYS A 34 4.17 -1.42 -18.03
N GLU A 35 4.23 -2.01 -16.84
CA GLU A 35 4.03 -3.45 -16.62
C GLU A 35 3.23 -3.64 -15.33
N ALA A 36 3.78 -3.14 -14.21
CA ALA A 36 3.16 -3.25 -12.91
C ALA A 36 1.89 -2.41 -12.78
N ASP A 37 0.95 -2.88 -11.96
CA ASP A 37 -0.20 -2.12 -11.52
C ASP A 37 0.19 -1.09 -10.45
N LEU A 38 0.97 -0.09 -10.88
CA LEU A 38 1.49 0.99 -10.04
C LEU A 38 1.52 2.29 -10.83
N SER A 39 1.18 3.37 -10.12
CA SER A 39 1.36 4.74 -10.58
C SER A 39 1.92 5.57 -9.44
N ILE A 40 2.80 6.52 -9.74
CA ILE A 40 3.27 7.51 -8.78
C ILE A 40 2.79 8.91 -9.15
N LEU A 41 2.64 9.75 -8.14
CA LEU A 41 2.41 11.18 -8.29
C LEU A 41 3.43 11.91 -7.43
N GLU A 42 4.25 12.74 -8.06
CA GLU A 42 5.17 13.61 -7.35
C GLU A 42 4.38 14.68 -6.58
N LEU A 43 4.67 14.83 -5.30
CA LEU A 43 4.02 15.83 -4.45
C LEU A 43 4.91 17.07 -4.33
N ASN A 44 4.33 18.25 -4.56
CA ASN A 44 4.97 19.55 -4.38
C ASN A 44 4.09 20.51 -3.53
N PRO A 45 3.68 20.10 -2.31
CA PRO A 45 2.81 20.91 -1.46
C PRO A 45 3.49 22.19 -0.96
N SER A 46 2.68 23.17 -0.53
CA SER A 46 3.21 24.38 0.10
C SER A 46 3.91 24.06 1.43
N LYS A 47 4.87 24.92 1.82
CA LYS A 47 5.56 24.79 3.13
C LYS A 47 4.59 24.76 4.30
N GLU A 48 3.53 25.55 4.24
CA GLU A 48 2.48 25.59 5.26
C GLU A 48 1.76 24.24 5.39
N LEU A 49 1.40 23.62 4.26
CA LEU A 49 0.72 22.32 4.24
C LEU A 49 1.64 21.22 4.78
N ILE A 50 2.94 21.28 4.45
CA ILE A 50 3.94 20.36 4.99
C ILE A 50 4.01 20.49 6.51
N SER A 51 4.24 21.70 7.03
CA SER A 51 4.40 21.93 8.47
C SER A 51 3.16 21.60 9.27
N LYS A 52 1.97 21.83 8.69
CA LYS A 52 0.70 21.65 9.40
C LYS A 52 0.24 20.19 9.41
N TYR A 53 0.45 19.46 8.32
CA TYR A 53 -0.23 18.19 8.12
C TYR A 53 0.66 17.01 7.72
N LEU A 54 1.76 17.23 6.99
CA LEU A 54 2.51 16.14 6.35
C LEU A 54 3.84 15.81 7.03
N GLN A 55 4.36 16.70 7.88
CA GLN A 55 5.61 16.49 8.59
C GLN A 55 5.57 15.17 9.38
N GLN A 56 6.63 14.36 9.25
CA GLN A 56 6.76 13.04 9.89
C GLN A 56 5.71 11.98 9.47
N ARG A 57 4.98 12.20 8.37
CA ARG A 57 3.99 11.23 7.85
C ARG A 57 4.44 10.48 6.59
N PHE A 58 5.68 10.68 6.17
CA PHE A 58 6.25 9.99 5.02
C PHE A 58 7.10 8.81 5.48
N ILE A 59 7.11 7.76 4.67
CA ILE A 59 7.94 6.59 4.88
C ILE A 59 9.30 6.84 4.23
N PRO A 60 10.41 6.64 4.96
CA PRO A 60 11.74 6.75 4.38
C PRO A 60 11.95 5.76 3.23
N TYR A 61 12.67 6.17 2.19
CA TYR A 61 12.90 5.36 0.99
C TYR A 61 13.57 4.01 1.32
N GLU A 62 14.41 3.99 2.35
CA GLU A 62 15.16 2.83 2.84
C GLU A 62 14.25 1.76 3.45
N MET A 63 13.01 2.11 3.78
CA MET A 63 11.99 1.15 4.21
C MET A 63 11.31 0.46 3.03
N ILE A 64 11.51 0.90 1.78
CA ILE A 64 10.95 0.25 0.60
C ILE A 64 11.85 -0.92 0.22
N ASP A 65 11.31 -2.15 0.18
CA ASP A 65 12.07 -3.30 -0.30
C ASP A 65 12.06 -3.33 -1.83
N THR A 66 13.11 -2.78 -2.43
CA THR A 66 13.29 -2.77 -3.87
C THR A 66 13.97 -4.02 -4.42
N THR A 67 14.11 -5.07 -3.60
CA THR A 67 14.79 -6.30 -4.01
C THR A 67 13.81 -7.28 -4.66
N PRO A 68 14.10 -7.84 -5.85
CA PRO A 68 13.27 -8.87 -6.48
C PRO A 68 13.51 -10.23 -5.81
N LYS A 69 13.03 -10.40 -4.57
CA LYS A 69 13.12 -11.64 -3.79
C LYS A 69 11.76 -12.12 -3.33
N SER A 70 11.63 -13.43 -3.16
CA SER A 70 10.45 -14.01 -2.53
C SER A 70 10.44 -13.71 -1.02
N ILE A 71 9.25 -13.48 -0.47
CA ILE A 71 9.04 -13.32 0.96
C ILE A 71 8.85 -14.72 1.57
N SER A 72 9.43 -14.96 2.75
CA SER A 72 9.21 -16.21 3.47
C SER A 72 7.73 -16.39 3.81
N ARG A 73 7.21 -17.61 3.63
CA ARG A 73 5.83 -17.98 4.00
C ARG A 73 5.57 -17.85 5.50
N ASN A 74 6.62 -17.80 6.32
CA ASN A 74 6.52 -17.62 7.77
C ASN A 74 6.54 -16.14 8.20
N THR A 75 6.72 -15.21 7.27
CA THR A 75 6.72 -13.77 7.57
C THR A 75 5.28 -13.27 7.65
N GLN A 76 4.87 -12.79 8.83
CA GLN A 76 3.58 -12.13 9.00
C GLN A 76 3.62 -10.74 8.36
N LEU A 77 2.71 -10.49 7.45
CA LEU A 77 2.53 -9.20 6.78
C LEU A 77 1.36 -8.44 7.37
N THR A 78 1.44 -7.12 7.37
CA THR A 78 0.39 -6.21 7.82
C THR A 78 -0.04 -5.31 6.68
N ILE A 79 -1.33 -5.31 6.41
CA ILE A 79 -1.95 -4.47 5.39
C ILE A 79 -2.67 -3.34 6.11
N ILE A 80 -2.54 -2.12 5.61
CA ILE A 80 -3.10 -0.90 6.22
C ILE A 80 -3.89 -0.14 5.16
N GLY A 81 -5.15 0.23 5.44
CA GLY A 81 -5.96 0.95 4.45
C GLY A 81 -7.33 1.41 4.95
N PHE A 82 -8.14 1.91 4.02
CA PHE A 82 -9.49 2.42 4.25
C PHE A 82 -10.48 1.74 3.28
N PRO A 83 -10.74 0.43 3.44
CA PRO A 83 -11.63 -0.30 2.54
C PRO A 83 -13.00 0.37 2.51
N LEU A 84 -13.49 0.67 1.30
CA LEU A 84 -14.77 1.37 1.08
C LEU A 84 -14.89 2.70 1.87
N GLY A 85 -13.77 3.35 2.20
CA GLY A 85 -13.75 4.56 3.01
C GLY A 85 -14.04 4.34 4.50
N LEU A 86 -14.08 3.10 4.98
CA LEU A 86 -14.24 2.83 6.41
C LEU A 86 -13.07 3.41 7.19
N GLY A 87 -13.38 4.11 8.28
CA GLY A 87 -12.38 4.76 9.13
C GLY A 87 -12.03 6.21 8.74
N ILE A 88 -12.81 6.84 7.84
CA ILE A 88 -12.65 8.26 7.46
C ILE A 88 -13.77 9.16 8.01
N LEU A 89 -14.73 8.63 8.76
CA LEU A 89 -15.86 9.39 9.32
C LEU A 89 -15.76 9.44 10.85
N GLY A 90 -15.90 10.64 11.42
CA GLY A 90 -15.80 10.85 12.86
C GLY A 90 -14.36 10.84 13.38
N TYR A 91 -13.65 9.73 13.22
CA TYR A 91 -12.22 9.60 13.53
C TYR A 91 -11.48 9.00 12.32
N PHE A 92 -10.24 9.43 12.12
CA PHE A 92 -9.31 8.87 11.16
C PHE A 92 -8.67 7.62 11.76
N SER A 93 -9.10 6.46 11.30
CA SER A 93 -8.68 5.17 11.85
C SER A 93 -8.55 4.16 10.71
N PRO A 94 -7.35 3.96 10.14
CA PRO A 94 -7.16 2.94 9.12
C PRO A 94 -7.43 1.56 9.71
N LEU A 95 -7.98 0.68 8.88
CA LEU A 95 -8.12 -0.72 9.23
C LEU A 95 -6.80 -1.42 8.95
N THR A 96 -6.46 -2.36 9.82
CA THR A 96 -5.29 -3.22 9.66
C THR A 96 -5.71 -4.68 9.72
N TYR A 97 -5.09 -5.50 8.87
CA TYR A 97 -5.20 -6.94 8.99
C TYR A 97 -3.87 -7.62 8.70
N ARG A 98 -3.71 -8.82 9.28
CA ARG A 98 -2.50 -9.62 9.18
C ARG A 98 -2.73 -10.77 8.22
N THR A 99 -1.69 -11.16 7.48
CA THR A 99 -1.72 -12.26 6.52
C THR A 99 -0.32 -12.83 6.32
N PHE A 100 -0.19 -13.93 5.59
CA PHE A 100 1.07 -14.56 5.23
C PHE A 100 1.19 -14.74 3.71
N PRO A 101 2.40 -14.74 3.15
CA PRO A 101 2.62 -15.15 1.76
C PRO A 101 2.21 -16.61 1.53
N SER A 102 1.32 -16.81 0.58
CA SER A 102 0.90 -18.12 0.05
C SER A 102 1.69 -18.50 -1.21
N SER A 103 2.52 -17.61 -1.74
CA SER A 103 3.48 -17.92 -2.82
C SER A 103 4.80 -17.17 -2.65
N GLY A 104 5.81 -17.60 -3.42
CA GLY A 104 6.93 -16.72 -3.79
C GLY A 104 6.51 -15.76 -4.91
N LEU A 105 7.46 -15.31 -5.72
CA LEU A 105 7.17 -14.55 -6.94
C LEU A 105 6.49 -15.45 -7.99
N LEU A 106 5.35 -15.02 -8.51
CA LEU A 106 4.60 -15.70 -9.56
C LEU A 106 4.27 -14.72 -10.68
N THR A 107 4.46 -15.12 -11.93
CA THR A 107 3.99 -14.33 -13.08
C THR A 107 2.57 -14.76 -13.42
N LEU A 108 1.63 -13.83 -13.33
CA LEU A 108 0.23 -14.01 -13.71
C LEU A 108 -0.17 -12.88 -14.67
N ASN A 109 -1.21 -13.12 -15.47
CA ASN A 109 -1.82 -12.03 -16.22
C ASN A 109 -2.59 -11.13 -15.26
N ARG A 110 -2.34 -9.82 -15.33
CA ARG A 110 -3.09 -8.81 -14.58
C ARG A 110 -4.58 -8.95 -14.82
N PHE A 111 -5.38 -8.67 -13.79
CA PHE A 111 -6.81 -8.92 -13.86
C PHE A 111 -7.55 -7.93 -14.76
N ASP A 112 -7.02 -6.72 -14.86
CA ASP A 112 -7.57 -5.59 -15.62
C ASP A 112 -7.21 -5.62 -17.11
N ILE A 113 -5.91 -5.70 -17.45
CA ILE A 113 -5.42 -5.56 -18.83
C ILE A 113 -4.88 -6.85 -19.45
N LYS A 114 -4.91 -7.97 -18.70
CA LYS A 114 -4.49 -9.31 -19.15
C LYS A 114 -3.04 -9.43 -19.62
N THR A 115 -2.17 -8.50 -19.25
CA THR A 115 -0.72 -8.59 -19.52
C THR A 115 0.00 -9.31 -18.39
N PRO A 116 1.09 -10.04 -18.66
CA PRO A 116 1.90 -10.66 -17.61
C PRO A 116 2.48 -9.62 -16.65
N GLN A 117 2.46 -9.92 -15.35
CA GLN A 117 3.13 -9.18 -14.30
C GLN A 117 3.56 -10.15 -13.19
N THR A 118 4.62 -9.82 -12.46
CA THR A 118 4.99 -10.52 -11.23
C THR A 118 4.10 -10.11 -10.06
N PHE A 119 3.64 -11.11 -9.30
CA PHE A 119 2.84 -10.99 -8.09
C PHE A 119 3.39 -11.85 -6.96
N ILE A 120 2.99 -11.52 -5.74
CA ILE A 120 3.04 -12.41 -4.58
C ILE A 120 1.59 -12.68 -4.17
N ILE A 121 1.27 -13.93 -3.85
CA ILE A 121 -0.08 -14.30 -3.43
C ILE A 121 -0.12 -14.37 -1.91
N LEU A 122 -1.13 -13.77 -1.29
CA LEU A 122 -1.36 -13.81 0.15
C LEU A 122 -2.53 -14.74 0.47
N GLU A 123 -2.48 -15.37 1.64
CA GLU A 123 -3.43 -16.42 2.02
C GLU A 123 -4.87 -15.93 2.28
N ASN A 124 -5.05 -14.67 2.66
CA ASN A 124 -6.37 -14.10 2.93
C ASN A 124 -6.88 -13.35 1.70
N PRO A 125 -8.20 -13.34 1.45
CA PRO A 125 -8.78 -12.45 0.46
C PRO A 125 -8.67 -10.99 0.88
N SER A 126 -8.54 -10.10 -0.10
CA SER A 126 -8.67 -8.66 0.13
C SER A 126 -10.12 -8.23 -0.04
N THR A 127 -10.44 -7.08 0.54
CA THR A 127 -11.74 -6.43 0.41
C THR A 127 -11.62 -5.27 -0.58
N GLU A 128 -12.72 -4.95 -1.26
CA GLU A 128 -12.80 -3.77 -2.10
C GLU A 128 -12.37 -2.49 -1.35
N GLY A 129 -11.68 -1.60 -2.07
CA GLY A 129 -11.10 -0.38 -1.51
C GLY A 129 -9.74 -0.56 -0.82
N TYR A 130 -9.20 -1.78 -0.72
CA TYR A 130 -7.79 -1.98 -0.37
C TYR A 130 -6.83 -1.87 -1.57
N SER A 131 -7.30 -1.81 -2.82
CA SER A 131 -6.45 -1.66 -4.00
C SER A 131 -5.51 -0.47 -3.85
N GLY A 132 -4.21 -0.68 -4.10
CA GLY A 132 -3.16 0.32 -3.84
C GLY A 132 -2.76 0.48 -2.38
N GLY A 133 -3.41 -0.25 -1.45
CA GLY A 133 -3.07 -0.26 -0.03
C GLY A 133 -1.71 -0.92 0.21
N PRO A 134 -0.84 -0.33 1.07
CA PRO A 134 0.49 -0.84 1.31
C PRO A 134 0.50 -2.11 2.18
N VAL A 135 1.48 -2.96 1.92
CA VAL A 135 1.74 -4.21 2.66
C VAL A 135 3.12 -4.15 3.30
N TYR A 136 3.17 -4.25 4.62
CA TYR A 136 4.39 -4.14 5.41
C TYR A 136 4.78 -5.45 6.06
N ASP A 137 6.08 -5.72 6.13
CA ASP A 137 6.65 -6.48 7.24
C ASP A 137 7.00 -5.46 8.33
N LEU A 138 6.21 -5.45 9.41
CA LEU A 138 6.51 -4.58 10.55
C LEU A 138 7.67 -5.10 11.39
N SER A 139 8.05 -6.37 11.20
CA SER A 139 9.12 -7.06 11.92
C SER A 139 8.95 -6.95 13.45
N ILE A 140 7.71 -6.88 13.93
CA ILE A 140 7.36 -6.88 15.35
C ILE A 140 6.54 -8.12 15.63
N ILE A 141 7.07 -8.99 16.47
CA ILE A 141 6.33 -10.11 17.05
C ILE A 141 6.20 -9.83 18.55
N GLU A 142 4.98 -9.60 18.99
CA GLU A 142 4.62 -9.47 20.40
C GLU A 142 3.97 -10.78 20.87
N SER A 143 4.60 -11.44 21.85
CA SER A 143 4.12 -12.68 22.46
C SER A 143 4.22 -12.57 23.97
N GLY A 144 3.09 -12.29 24.63
CA GLY A 144 3.06 -12.02 26.07
C GLY A 144 3.90 -10.79 26.42
N VAL A 145 4.90 -10.98 27.29
CA VAL A 145 5.85 -9.93 27.68
C VAL A 145 7.04 -9.80 26.71
N MET A 146 7.19 -10.70 25.75
CA MET A 146 8.31 -10.67 24.79
C MET A 146 7.93 -9.87 23.55
N LYS A 147 8.78 -8.90 23.22
CA LYS A 147 8.75 -8.17 21.95
C LYS A 147 10.03 -8.47 21.18
N LEU A 148 9.90 -9.19 20.08
CA LEU A 148 11.00 -9.44 19.15
C LEU A 148 10.89 -8.45 18.00
N THR A 149 11.97 -7.71 17.77
CA THR A 149 12.12 -6.82 16.62
C THR A 149 13.08 -7.47 15.61
N GLY A 150 12.60 -7.70 14.40
CA GLY A 150 13.39 -8.22 13.27
C GLY A 150 14.20 -7.11 12.57
N ASN A 151 14.27 -7.17 11.24
CA ASN A 151 15.10 -6.29 10.41
C ASN A 151 14.51 -4.87 10.19
N GLY A 152 13.57 -4.46 11.04
CA GLY A 152 12.84 -3.19 10.92
C GLY A 152 11.68 -3.24 9.93
N THR A 153 10.90 -2.15 9.88
CA THR A 153 9.73 -2.05 9.01
C THR A 153 10.12 -1.97 7.54
N LYS A 154 9.50 -2.81 6.71
CA LYS A 154 9.69 -2.85 5.25
C LYS A 154 8.37 -2.82 4.51
N LEU A 155 8.23 -1.91 3.53
CA LEU A 155 7.17 -1.92 2.53
C LEU A 155 7.52 -2.93 1.45
N LEU A 156 6.66 -3.94 1.29
CA LEU A 156 6.90 -5.08 0.41
C LEU A 156 6.09 -5.03 -0.88
N GLY A 157 5.00 -4.26 -0.90
CA GLY A 157 4.19 -4.07 -2.09
C GLY A 157 2.86 -3.39 -1.82
N PHE A 158 2.00 -3.44 -2.83
CA PHE A 158 0.68 -2.84 -2.83
C PHE A 158 -0.37 -3.86 -3.28
N ILE A 159 -1.53 -3.86 -2.63
CA ILE A 159 -2.63 -4.75 -2.99
C ILE A 159 -3.07 -4.45 -4.43
N HIS A 160 -3.03 -5.47 -5.29
CA HIS A 160 -3.59 -5.40 -6.64
C HIS A 160 -5.08 -5.73 -6.62
N GLY A 161 -5.46 -6.80 -5.93
CA GLY A 161 -6.84 -7.25 -5.87
C GLY A 161 -6.98 -8.68 -5.37
N THR A 162 -8.18 -9.23 -5.53
CA THR A 162 -8.51 -10.58 -5.06
C THR A 162 -8.63 -11.53 -6.25
N LEU A 163 -7.80 -12.57 -6.25
CA LEU A 163 -7.97 -13.77 -7.06
C LEU A 163 -9.15 -14.55 -6.49
N ALA A 164 -10.12 -14.90 -7.34
CA ALA A 164 -11.26 -15.71 -6.95
C ALA A 164 -11.40 -16.89 -7.91
N ASP A 165 -11.70 -18.07 -7.37
CA ASP A 165 -12.16 -19.21 -8.16
C ASP A 165 -13.70 -19.25 -8.23
N GLY A 166 -14.23 -20.15 -9.07
CA GLY A 166 -15.67 -20.37 -9.22
C GLY A 166 -16.35 -21.08 -8.05
N THR A 167 -15.60 -21.49 -7.03
CA THR A 167 -16.07 -22.24 -5.85
C THR A 167 -16.09 -21.40 -4.57
N GLY A 168 -15.70 -20.13 -4.65
CA GLY A 168 -15.68 -19.19 -3.53
C GLY A 168 -14.34 -19.09 -2.81
N GLY A 169 -13.33 -19.87 -3.24
CA GLY A 169 -11.95 -19.73 -2.79
C GLY A 169 -11.37 -18.41 -3.28
N LYS A 170 -10.70 -17.67 -2.38
CA LYS A 170 -10.18 -16.34 -2.69
C LYS A 170 -8.82 -16.11 -2.04
N LEU A 171 -7.91 -15.50 -2.79
CA LEU A 171 -6.56 -15.11 -2.37
C LEU A 171 -6.27 -13.68 -2.80
N THR A 172 -5.36 -12.99 -2.13
CA THR A 172 -4.95 -11.63 -2.54
C THR A 172 -3.74 -11.69 -3.46
N ALA A 173 -3.74 -10.89 -4.52
CA ALA A 173 -2.55 -10.60 -5.31
C ALA A 173 -1.89 -9.30 -4.84
N LEU A 174 -0.59 -9.37 -4.59
CA LEU A 174 0.27 -8.28 -4.17
C LEU A 174 1.19 -7.89 -5.34
N THR A 175 1.12 -6.64 -5.78
CA THR A 175 2.13 -6.06 -6.68
C THR A 175 3.39 -5.72 -5.87
N PRO A 176 4.55 -6.33 -6.15
CA PRO A 176 5.77 -6.10 -5.36
C PRO A 176 6.27 -4.66 -5.42
N ALA A 177 6.85 -4.17 -4.33
CA ALA A 177 7.38 -2.81 -4.23
C ALA A 177 8.63 -2.57 -5.08
N PHE A 178 9.34 -3.62 -5.53
CA PHE A 178 10.55 -3.45 -6.35
C PHE A 178 10.30 -2.74 -7.68
N TYR A 179 9.09 -2.81 -8.23
CA TYR A 179 8.71 -2.04 -9.42
C TYR A 179 8.73 -0.52 -9.19
N LEU A 180 8.73 -0.04 -7.93
CA LEU A 180 8.89 1.39 -7.66
C LEU A 180 10.24 1.94 -8.10
N SER A 181 11.29 1.11 -8.14
CA SER A 181 12.61 1.53 -8.60
C SER A 181 12.66 1.93 -10.08
N ASP A 182 11.69 1.47 -10.89
CA ASP A 182 11.54 1.88 -12.28
C ASP A 182 10.86 3.26 -12.42
N LEU A 183 10.13 3.68 -11.38
CA LEU A 183 9.35 4.93 -11.35
C LEU A 183 10.08 6.06 -10.61
N ILE A 184 10.79 5.75 -9.53
CA ILE A 184 11.52 6.70 -8.70
C ILE A 184 12.96 6.80 -9.24
N LYS A 185 13.32 7.94 -9.81
CA LYS A 185 14.66 8.23 -10.35
C LYS A 185 15.36 9.30 -9.56
#